data_AF-A0A8G1A378-F1
#
_entry.id   AF-A0A8G1A378-F1
#
_cell.length_a   1.000
_cell.length_b   1.000
_cell.length_c   1.000
_cell.angle_alpha   90.00
_cell.angle_beta   90.00
_cell.angle_gamma   90.00
#
_symmetry.space_group_name_H-M   'P 1'
#
loop_
_entity.id
_entity.type
_entity.pdbx_description
1 polymer ?
#
loop_
_entity_poly.entity_id
_entity_poly.type
_entity_poly.pdbx_seq_one_letter_code
_entity_poly.pdbx_strand_id
1 'polypeptide(L)'
;MKERDGAVCPECGTPFRHTREKNPTIAVICAFLCPGLGQVYNGEIGKGVLVLLGTAVGMLFLIPGLLVYLYGIYDGYRTAEKMNVGEVPFRETSILFMLLFVGLLILGSIVLMLMVISAAFMYGVTGF
;
A
#
# COMPACT_ATOMS: atom_id res chain seq x y z
N MET A 1 -6.01 30.55 3.05
CA MET A 1 -5.77 29.26 3.74
C MET A 1 -7.14 28.68 4.03
N LYS A 2 -7.48 27.52 3.46
CA LYS A 2 -8.83 26.93 3.53
C LYS A 2 -8.88 26.07 4.80
N GLU A 3 -9.38 26.65 5.88
CA GLU A 3 -9.72 25.90 7.10
C GLU A 3 -10.80 24.89 6.71
N ARG A 4 -10.44 23.61 6.69
CA ARG A 4 -11.36 22.50 6.45
C ARG A 4 -11.75 21.97 7.82
N ASP A 5 -12.97 22.32 8.23
CA ASP A 5 -13.52 21.99 9.54
C ASP A 5 -13.52 20.47 9.74
N GLY A 6 -12.62 20.00 10.60
CA GLY A 6 -12.55 18.60 11.00
C GLY A 6 -13.74 18.22 11.88
N ALA A 7 -14.09 16.92 11.88
CA ALA A 7 -15.13 16.38 12.73
C ALA A 7 -15.00 16.87 14.19
N VAL A 8 -16.10 17.37 14.74
CA VAL A 8 -16.19 17.82 16.13
C VAL A 8 -16.35 16.60 17.03
N CYS A 9 -15.55 16.48 18.09
CA CYS A 9 -15.70 15.39 19.05
C CYS A 9 -17.09 15.44 19.72
N PRO A 10 -17.92 14.38 19.65
CA PRO A 10 -19.27 14.40 20.21
C PRO A 10 -19.31 14.47 21.74
N GLU A 11 -18.22 14.11 22.43
CA GLU A 11 -18.14 14.17 23.90
C GLU A 11 -17.76 15.54 24.44
N CYS A 12 -16.94 16.33 23.72
CA CYS A 12 -16.38 17.57 24.28
C CYS A 12 -16.42 18.78 23.35
N GLY A 13 -16.91 18.64 22.12
CA GLY A 13 -17.08 19.76 21.19
C GLY A 13 -15.77 20.35 20.68
N THR A 14 -14.62 19.73 20.98
CA THR A 14 -13.34 20.23 20.48
C THR A 14 -13.15 19.80 19.03
N PRO A 15 -12.70 20.70 18.13
CA PRO A 15 -12.32 20.31 16.78
C PRO A 15 -11.14 19.34 16.87
N PHE A 16 -11.25 18.18 16.22
CA PHE A 16 -10.09 17.28 16.06
C PHE A 16 -9.05 18.00 15.20
N ARG A 17 -8.09 18.67 15.86
CA ARG A 17 -6.97 19.32 15.18
C ARG A 17 -5.92 18.28 14.85
N HIS A 18 -6.12 17.50 13.79
CA HIS A 18 -5.00 16.81 13.17
C HIS A 18 -4.11 17.88 12.53
N THR A 19 -3.00 18.20 13.19
CA THR A 19 -1.99 19.13 12.66
C THR A 19 -1.16 18.51 11.54
N ARG A 20 -1.30 17.21 11.29
CA ARG A 20 -0.60 16.47 10.23
C ARG A 20 -1.56 16.07 9.13
N GLU A 21 -1.19 16.43 7.90
CA GLU A 21 -1.83 15.96 6.68
C GLU A 21 -0.99 14.84 6.04
N LYS A 22 -1.65 13.91 5.36
CA LYS A 22 -0.98 12.94 4.47
C LYS A 22 -0.67 13.63 3.14
N ASN A 23 0.39 13.22 2.46
CA ASN A 23 0.67 13.71 1.10
C ASN A 23 0.14 12.68 0.08
N PRO A 24 -0.93 13.00 -0.69
CA PRO A 24 -1.49 12.07 -1.67
C PRO A 24 -0.49 11.67 -2.77
N THR A 25 0.43 12.57 -3.13
CA THR A 25 1.48 12.30 -4.12
C THR A 25 2.46 11.26 -3.59
N ILE A 26 2.83 11.32 -2.31
CA ILE A 26 3.67 10.28 -1.69
C ILE A 26 2.93 8.95 -1.68
N ALA A 27 1.63 8.93 -1.37
CA ALA A 27 0.83 7.71 -1.41
C ALA A 27 0.83 7.06 -2.81
N VAL A 28 0.74 7.87 -3.88
CA VAL A 28 0.83 7.41 -5.27
C VAL A 28 2.21 6.85 -5.57
N ILE A 29 3.29 7.58 -5.25
CA ILE A 29 4.66 7.11 -5.51
C ILE A 29 4.91 5.80 -4.77
N CYS A 30 4.46 5.69 -3.52
CA CYS A 30 4.54 4.45 -2.76
C CYS A 30 3.81 3.31 -3.46
N ALA A 31 2.53 3.50 -3.82
CA ALA A 31 1.73 2.47 -4.49
C ALA A 31 2.28 2.08 -5.89
N PHE A 32 2.89 3.04 -6.60
CA PHE A 32 3.53 2.80 -7.89
C PHE A 32 4.78 1.93 -7.74
N LEU A 33 5.64 2.24 -6.77
CA LEU A 33 6.86 1.47 -6.50
C LEU A 33 6.54 0.04 -6.05
N CYS A 34 5.50 -0.14 -5.23
CA CYS A 34 5.09 -1.46 -4.80
C CYS A 34 3.58 -1.53 -4.52
N PRO A 35 2.87 -2.54 -5.06
CA PRO A 35 1.46 -2.75 -4.75
C PRO A 35 1.23 -2.88 -3.24
N GLY A 36 0.21 -2.19 -2.74
CA GLY A 36 -0.16 -2.19 -1.32
C GLY A 36 0.59 -1.16 -0.45
N LEU A 37 1.69 -0.58 -0.93
CA LEU A 37 2.51 0.33 -0.12
C LEU A 37 1.81 1.67 0.15
N GLY A 38 0.99 2.17 -0.78
CA GLY A 38 0.19 3.39 -0.59
C GLY A 38 -0.85 3.23 0.53
N GLN A 39 -1.47 2.06 0.64
CA GLN A 39 -2.40 1.73 1.74
C GLN A 39 -1.65 1.65 3.08
N VAL A 40 -0.45 1.05 3.10
CA VAL A 40 0.39 1.01 4.31
C VAL A 40 0.82 2.42 4.71
N TYR A 41 1.16 3.30 3.76
CA TYR A 41 1.45 4.71 4.02
C TYR A 41 0.25 5.45 4.67
N ASN A 42 -0.97 5.09 4.28
CA ASN A 42 -2.20 5.59 4.89
C ASN A 42 -2.56 4.90 6.22
N GLY A 43 -1.78 3.92 6.69
CA GLY A 43 -2.04 3.18 7.94
C GLY A 43 -3.03 2.02 7.78
N GLU A 44 -3.43 1.68 6.56
CA GLU A 44 -4.38 0.61 6.25
C GLU A 44 -3.65 -0.68 5.84
N ILE A 45 -2.87 -1.25 6.78
CA ILE A 45 -2.00 -2.42 6.54
C ILE A 45 -2.78 -3.59 5.92
N GLY A 46 -3.96 -3.91 6.45
CA GLY A 46 -4.78 -5.01 5.93
C GLY A 46 -5.18 -4.82 4.46
N LYS A 47 -5.55 -3.60 4.06
CA LYS A 47 -5.82 -3.29 2.65
C LYS A 47 -4.56 -3.36 1.81
N GLY A 48 -3.43 -2.91 2.34
CA GLY A 48 -2.13 -3.02 1.66
C GLY A 48 -1.76 -4.47 1.34
N VAL A 49 -1.93 -5.38 2.31
CA VAL A 49 -1.71 -6.82 2.10
C VAL A 49 -2.70 -7.39 1.07
N LEU A 50 -3.98 -7.01 1.12
CA LEU A 50 -4.97 -7.45 0.14
C LEU A 50 -4.65 -6.99 -1.29
N VAL A 51 -4.25 -5.73 -1.47
CA VAL A 51 -3.84 -5.20 -2.78
C VAL A 51 -2.57 -5.89 -3.28
N LEU A 52 -1.60 -6.14 -2.39
CA LEU A 52 -0.38 -6.88 -2.73
C LEU A 52 -0.71 -8.29 -3.23
N LEU A 53 -1.45 -9.08 -2.44
CA LEU A 53 -1.80 -10.46 -2.80
C LEU A 53 -2.72 -10.51 -4.02
N GLY A 54 -3.69 -9.61 -4.10
CA GLY A 54 -4.58 -9.48 -5.25
C GLY A 54 -3.81 -9.14 -6.53
N THR A 55 -2.82 -8.25 -6.46
CA THR A 55 -1.93 -7.95 -7.59
C THR A 55 -1.09 -9.16 -7.95
N ALA A 56 -0.47 -9.83 -6.99
CA ALA A 56 0.38 -11.01 -7.22
C ALA A 56 -0.38 -12.16 -7.90
N VAL A 57 -1.59 -12.48 -7.41
CA VAL A 57 -2.46 -13.51 -8.00
C VAL A 57 -3.01 -13.04 -9.35
N GLY A 58 -3.45 -11.79 -9.45
CA GLY A 58 -4.01 -11.25 -10.70
C GLY A 58 -2.98 -11.18 -11.84
N MET A 59 -1.70 -10.98 -11.52
CA MET A 59 -0.62 -10.94 -12.51
C MET A 59 -0.37 -12.29 -13.19
N LEU A 60 -0.94 -13.40 -12.68
CA LEU A 60 -0.97 -14.68 -13.40
C LEU A 60 -1.73 -14.59 -14.74
N PHE A 61 -2.70 -13.69 -14.84
CA PHE A 61 -3.53 -13.48 -16.04
C PHE A 61 -3.31 -12.10 -16.68
N LEU A 62 -2.28 -11.36 -16.26
CA LEU A 62 -1.89 -10.00 -16.67
C LEU A 62 -2.99 -8.93 -16.49
N ILE A 63 -4.12 -9.04 -17.21
CA ILE A 63 -5.20 -8.05 -17.21
C ILE A 63 -5.80 -7.87 -15.80
N PRO A 64 -6.22 -8.92 -15.07
CA PRO A 64 -6.75 -8.75 -13.72
C PRO A 64 -5.71 -8.16 -12.76
N GLY A 65 -4.44 -8.55 -12.90
CA GLY A 65 -3.33 -8.02 -12.10
C GLY A 65 -3.13 -6.53 -12.30
N LEU A 66 -3.14 -6.08 -13.56
CA LEU A 66 -3.02 -4.67 -13.89
C LEU A 66 -4.20 -3.85 -13.35
N LEU A 67 -5.43 -4.38 -13.41
CA LEU A 67 -6.61 -3.72 -12.85
C LEU A 67 -6.50 -3.55 -11.34
N VAL A 68 -6.10 -4.59 -10.60
CA VAL A 68 -5.92 -4.52 -9.15
C VAL A 68 -4.77 -3.58 -8.77
N TYR A 69 -3.68 -3.59 -9.53
CA TYR A 69 -2.55 -2.69 -9.33
C TYR A 69 -2.95 -1.22 -9.49
N LEU A 70 -3.61 -0.87 -10.60
CA LEU A 70 -4.08 0.50 -10.87
C LEU A 70 -5.15 0.93 -9.84
N TYR A 71 -6.04 0.02 -9.45
CA TYR A 71 -6.98 0.25 -8.37
C TYR A 71 -6.25 0.57 -7.06
N GLY A 72 -5.19 -0.17 -6.72
CA GLY A 72 -4.36 0.09 -5.54
C GLY A 72 -3.74 1.49 -5.53
N ILE A 73 -3.26 1.98 -6.68
CA ILE A 73 -2.74 3.35 -6.79
C ILE A 73 -3.84 4.37 -6.55
N TYR A 74 -4.99 4.21 -7.22
CA TYR A 74 -6.13 5.10 -7.07
C TYR A 74 -6.67 5.14 -5.62
N ASP A 75 -6.82 3.97 -5.00
CA ASP A 75 -7.29 3.82 -3.62
C ASP A 75 -6.31 4.47 -2.62
N GLY A 76 -5.00 4.32 -2.81
CA GLY A 76 -3.98 4.96 -1.99
C GLY A 76 -4.04 6.49 -2.07
N TYR A 77 -4.19 7.04 -3.28
CA TYR A 77 -4.36 8.48 -3.49
C TYR A 77 -5.63 9.01 -2.82
N ARG A 78 -6.78 8.40 -3.13
CA ARG A 78 -8.08 8.86 -2.65
C ARG A 78 -8.20 8.78 -1.14
N THR A 79 -7.65 7.73 -0.54
CA THR A 79 -7.68 7.58 0.93
C THR A 79 -6.86 8.67 1.62
N ALA A 80 -5.69 9.05 1.09
CA ALA A 80 -4.90 10.15 1.62
C ALA A 80 -5.63 11.50 1.51
N GLU A 81 -6.29 11.76 0.36
CA GLU A 81 -7.11 12.94 0.16
C GLU A 81 -8.28 13.00 1.15
N LYS A 82 -8.99 11.89 1.31
CA LYS A 82 -10.11 11.75 2.25
C LYS A 82 -9.70 11.98 3.71
N MET A 83 -8.50 11.54 4.11
CA MET A 83 -7.96 11.81 5.45
C MET A 83 -7.72 13.31 5.67
N ASN A 84 -7.22 14.01 4.65
CA ASN A 84 -6.93 15.45 4.75
C ASN A 84 -8.19 16.33 4.77
N VAL A 85 -9.30 15.84 4.19
CA VAL A 85 -10.60 16.55 4.25
C VAL A 85 -11.47 16.13 5.42
N GLY A 86 -11.05 15.14 6.22
CA GLY A 86 -11.79 14.66 7.39
C GLY A 86 -12.94 13.70 7.07
N GLU A 87 -13.03 13.18 5.85
CA GLU A 87 -14.05 12.18 5.46
C GLU A 87 -13.78 10.80 6.07
N VAL A 88 -12.50 10.47 6.29
CA VAL A 88 -12.07 9.22 6.95
C VAL A 88 -11.13 9.55 8.10
N PRO A 89 -11.11 8.76 9.19
CA PRO A 89 -10.27 9.04 10.33
C PRO A 89 -8.79 8.97 9.93
N PHE A 90 -8.02 10.00 10.33
CA PHE A 90 -6.59 10.00 10.13
C PHE A 90 -5.95 8.87 10.94
N ARG A 91 -5.07 8.10 10.30
CA ARG A 91 -4.33 7.02 10.95
C ARG A 91 -2.84 7.32 10.90
N GLU A 92 -2.23 7.41 12.09
CA GLU A 92 -0.79 7.53 12.24
C GLU A 92 -0.14 6.25 11.70
N THR A 93 0.84 6.42 10.81
CA THR A 93 1.58 5.29 10.25
C THR A 93 2.91 5.20 10.97
N SER A 94 3.21 4.04 11.55
CA SER A 94 4.55 3.79 12.05
C SER A 94 5.50 3.50 10.89
N ILE A 95 6.62 4.22 10.84
CA ILE A 95 7.70 4.00 9.88
C ILE A 95 8.19 2.54 9.96
N LEU A 96 8.17 1.94 11.15
CA LEU A 96 8.54 0.54 11.35
C LEU A 96 7.69 -0.40 10.50
N PHE A 97 6.37 -0.19 10.42
CA PHE A 97 5.50 -1.05 9.61
C PHE A 97 5.74 -0.87 8.12
N MET A 98 6.05 0.35 7.65
CA MET A 98 6.46 0.57 6.26
C MET A 98 7.77 -0.15 5.94
N LEU A 99 8.79 -0.02 6.80
CA LEU A 99 10.08 -0.68 6.61
C LEU A 99 9.96 -2.20 6.68
N LEU A 100 9.17 -2.73 7.61
CA LEU A 100 8.89 -4.16 7.73
C LEU A 100 8.20 -4.67 6.47
N PHE A 101 7.17 -3.97 5.99
CA PHE A 101 6.44 -4.36 4.78
C PHE A 101 7.38 -4.40 3.56
N VAL A 102 8.17 -3.34 3.34
CA VAL A 102 9.18 -3.29 2.26
C VAL A 102 10.25 -4.37 2.44
N GLY A 103 10.74 -4.59 3.66
CA GLY A 103 11.74 -5.61 3.96
C GLY A 103 11.22 -7.03 3.67
N LEU A 104 9.99 -7.34 4.07
CA LEU A 104 9.34 -8.62 3.74
C LEU A 104 9.11 -8.78 2.24
N LEU A 105 8.76 -7.72 1.52
CA LEU A 105 8.60 -7.74 0.07
C LEU A 105 9.92 -8.04 -0.64
N ILE A 106 10.99 -7.34 -0.26
CA ILE A 106 12.33 -7.57 -0.81
C ILE A 106 12.77 -9.01 -0.49
N LEU A 107 12.67 -9.44 0.76
CA LEU A 107 13.02 -10.80 1.17
C LEU A 107 12.23 -11.85 0.36
N GLY A 108 10.91 -11.70 0.26
CA GLY A 108 10.05 -12.59 -0.51
C GLY A 108 10.42 -12.65 -1.99
N SER A 109 10.75 -11.50 -2.59
CA SER A 109 11.19 -11.42 -3.99
C SER A 109 12.54 -12.11 -4.22
N ILE A 110 13.49 -11.98 -3.28
CA ILE A 110 14.79 -12.65 -3.35
C ILE A 110 14.61 -14.17 -3.23
N VAL A 111 13.81 -14.63 -2.26
CA VAL A 111 13.51 -16.05 -2.07
C VAL A 111 12.83 -16.62 -3.32
N LEU A 112 11.87 -15.90 -3.90
CA LEU A 112 11.23 -16.30 -5.15
C LEU A 112 12.23 -16.40 -6.31
N MET A 113 13.11 -15.41 -6.50
CA MET A 113 14.15 -15.46 -7.53
C MET A 113 15.09 -16.65 -7.33
N LEU A 114 15.53 -16.92 -6.10
CA LEU A 114 16.39 -18.06 -5.79
C LEU A 114 15.70 -19.40 -6.11
N MET A 115 14.41 -19.53 -5.80
CA MET A 115 13.62 -20.71 -6.14
C MET A 115 13.47 -20.90 -7.66
N VAL A 116 13.27 -19.81 -8.41
CA VAL A 116 13.17 -19.87 -9.88
C VAL A 116 14.52 -20.24 -10.50
N ILE A 117 15.63 -19.68 -9.99
CA ILE A 117 16.98 -19.99 -10.47
C ILE A 117 17.34 -21.45 -10.20
N SER A 118 17.07 -21.96 -9.00
CA SER A 118 17.35 -23.37 -8.66
C SER A 118 16.50 -24.32 -9.49
N ALA A 119 15.22 -24.02 -9.70
CA ALA A 119 14.35 -24.79 -10.58
C ALA A 119 14.88 -24.79 -12.02
N ALA A 120 15.23 -23.63 -12.58
CA ALA A 120 15.78 -23.52 -13.93
C ALA A 120 17.09 -24.31 -14.09
N PHE A 121 17.97 -24.27 -13.08
CA PHE A 121 19.19 -25.08 -13.05
C PHE A 121 18.89 -26.58 -13.04
N MET A 122 17.93 -27.03 -12.21
CA MET A 122 17.51 -28.43 -12.18
C MET A 122 16.95 -28.90 -13.53
N TYR A 123 16.09 -28.11 -14.18
CA TYR A 123 15.58 -28.42 -15.52
C TYR A 123 16.72 -28.51 -16.55
N GLY A 124 17.68 -27.58 -16.51
CA GLY A 124 18.84 -27.61 -17.42
C GLY A 124 19.77 -28.80 -17.22
N VAL A 125 19.99 -29.24 -15.98
CA VAL A 125 20.85 -30.41 -15.66
C VAL A 125 20.16 -31.74 -15.95
N THR A 126 18.84 -31.81 -15.77
CA THR A 126 18.08 -33.05 -16.00
C THR A 126 17.78 -33.33 -17.47
N GLY A 127 18.03 -32.37 -18.38
CA GLY A 127 18.14 -32.62 -19.82
C GLY A 127 16.87 -33.16 -20.50
N PHE A 128 15.68 -32.82 -19.98
CA PHE A 128 14.43 -33.00 -20.72
C PHE A 128 14.28 -31.96 -21.83
#